data_AF-A0A0N5B771-F1
#
_entry.id   AF-A0A0N5B771-F1
#
_cell.length_a   1.000
_cell.length_b   1.000
_cell.length_c   1.000
_cell.angle_alpha   90.00
_cell.angle_beta   90.00
_cell.angle_gamma   90.00
#
_symmetry.space_group_name_H-M   'P 1'
#
loop_
_entity.id
_entity.type
_entity.pdbx_description
1 polymer ?
#
loop_
_entity_poly.entity_id
_entity_poly.type
_entity_poly.pdbx_seq_one_letter_code
_entity_poly.pdbx_strand_id
1 'polypeptide(L)'
;MDDPTVDEPTINFLSLPENFQLQILKKLDWKSLVILKHVCRDFYFMIEKNMEHLDKPKVGELMIFCGHEKVKRLYYTLKHQNPHLFIANWKCYTPKNNEQYNRFLKERDFTEVKELRFHNHDKFETVRIVEHRPHENEFDGHFFHIRYSEKYVFNDLETTYTIGISSTTDWRRLYYDSYMKSNFLQEKGFFEENGTKLIATKLVVDCLIGNTNLMYNSISTDSERLLHMEISRSIFNYNYFNFEGRCKSEKILIIFELDSFSDLERNFYSNIFDKVKFGNNLVEINDDYEECRIGTAMVCQKCKAKHLNCIVFSKDDHQLKIILE
;
A
#
# COMPACT_ATOMS: atom_id res chain seq x y z
N MET A 1 -61.35 -24.80 39.66
CA MET A 1 -60.50 -25.46 38.64
C MET A 1 -59.66 -24.35 38.09
N ASP A 2 -58.49 -24.15 38.69
CA ASP A 2 -57.54 -23.14 38.24
C ASP A 2 -56.80 -23.73 37.04
N ASP A 3 -56.93 -23.06 35.89
CA ASP A 3 -56.20 -23.39 34.68
C ASP A 3 -54.74 -22.96 34.88
N PRO A 4 -53.77 -23.90 34.92
CA PRO A 4 -52.37 -23.51 35.01
C PRO A 4 -51.98 -23.00 33.63
N THR A 5 -51.98 -21.67 33.46
CA THR A 5 -51.30 -21.00 32.36
C THR A 5 -49.85 -21.46 32.38
N VAL A 6 -49.50 -22.37 31.47
CA VAL A 6 -48.13 -22.75 31.18
C VAL A 6 -47.49 -21.48 30.61
N ASP A 7 -46.74 -20.77 31.44
CA ASP A 7 -45.89 -19.68 30.98
C ASP A 7 -45.01 -20.23 29.85
N GLU A 8 -45.21 -19.72 28.63
CA GLU A 8 -44.32 -20.04 27.52
C GLU A 8 -42.88 -19.78 27.98
N PRO A 9 -41.95 -20.73 27.81
CA PRO A 9 -40.58 -20.51 28.22
C PRO A 9 -40.02 -19.35 27.40
N THR A 10 -39.87 -18.19 28.03
CA THR A 10 -39.23 -17.02 27.44
C THR A 10 -37.77 -17.36 27.20
N ILE A 11 -37.45 -17.79 25.97
CA ILE A 11 -36.08 -18.08 25.58
C ILE A 11 -35.31 -16.77 25.61
N ASN A 12 -34.39 -16.65 26.57
CA ASN A 12 -33.48 -15.53 26.66
C ASN A 12 -32.35 -15.72 25.63
N PHE A 13 -32.10 -14.73 24.79
CA PHE A 13 -30.96 -14.77 23.86
C PHE A 13 -29.64 -15.05 24.58
N LEU A 14 -29.44 -14.46 25.77
CA LEU A 14 -28.21 -14.63 26.56
C LEU A 14 -28.03 -16.06 27.09
N SER A 15 -29.09 -16.87 27.15
CA SER A 15 -29.00 -18.28 27.55
C SER A 15 -28.74 -19.22 26.37
N LEU A 16 -28.68 -18.72 25.13
CA LEU A 16 -28.28 -19.52 23.98
C LEU A 16 -26.78 -19.88 24.04
N PRO A 17 -26.37 -21.04 23.53
CA PRO A 17 -24.95 -21.34 23.35
C PRO A 17 -24.24 -20.32 22.45
N GLU A 18 -22.97 -20.03 22.74
CA GLU A 18 -22.18 -18.94 22.12
C GLU A 18 -22.16 -19.03 20.58
N ASN A 19 -22.12 -20.25 20.01
CA ASN A 19 -22.13 -20.46 18.56
C ASN A 19 -23.45 -20.02 17.90
N PHE A 20 -24.59 -20.13 18.59
CA PHE A 20 -25.88 -19.65 18.08
C PHE A 20 -26.01 -18.14 18.23
N GLN A 21 -25.56 -17.59 19.36
CA GLN A 21 -25.50 -16.14 19.57
C GLN A 21 -24.67 -15.47 18.48
N LEU A 22 -23.48 -16.01 18.18
CA LEU A 22 -22.61 -15.49 17.12
C LEU A 22 -23.25 -15.57 15.74
N GLN A 23 -23.96 -16.67 15.42
CA GLN A 23 -24.68 -16.78 14.15
C GLN A 23 -25.75 -15.71 13.99
N ILE A 24 -26.46 -15.35 15.07
CA ILE A 24 -27.43 -14.26 15.07
C ILE A 24 -26.73 -12.91 14.92
N LEU A 25 -25.66 -12.65 15.68
CA LEU A 25 -24.89 -11.40 15.58
C LEU A 25 -24.34 -11.18 14.16
N LYS A 26 -23.90 -12.24 13.47
CA LYS A 26 -23.44 -12.18 12.07
C LYS A 26 -24.52 -11.76 11.08
N LYS A 27 -25.81 -11.80 11.45
CA LYS A 27 -26.93 -11.33 10.61
C LYS A 27 -27.25 -9.85 10.81
N LEU A 28 -26.70 -9.22 11.85
CA LEU A 28 -26.92 -7.82 12.13
C LEU A 28 -25.91 -6.95 11.38
N ASP A 29 -26.36 -5.80 10.88
CA ASP A 29 -25.46 -4.80 10.34
C ASP A 29 -24.64 -4.13 11.45
N TRP A 30 -23.52 -3.50 11.08
CA TRP A 30 -22.61 -2.89 12.04
C TRP A 30 -23.25 -1.81 12.92
N LYS A 31 -24.20 -1.02 12.40
CA LYS A 31 -24.89 0.02 13.19
C LYS A 31 -25.75 -0.63 14.27
N SER A 32 -26.48 -1.69 13.91
CA SER A 32 -27.27 -2.49 14.84
C SER A 32 -26.40 -3.14 15.92
N LEU A 33 -25.24 -3.68 15.55
CA LEU A 33 -24.25 -4.22 16.48
C LEU A 33 -23.75 -3.15 17.46
N VAL A 34 -23.41 -1.95 16.99
CA VAL A 34 -22.98 -0.84 17.85
C VAL A 34 -24.07 -0.45 18.85
N ILE A 35 -25.33 -0.38 18.43
CA ILE A 35 -26.46 -0.11 19.33
C ILE A 35 -26.59 -1.22 20.38
N LEU A 36 -26.48 -2.48 19.96
CA LEU A 36 -26.62 -3.64 20.85
C LEU A 36 -25.53 -3.68 21.93
N LYS A 37 -24.30 -3.22 21.63
CA LYS A 37 -23.22 -3.08 22.65
C LYS A 37 -23.62 -2.19 23.82
N HIS A 38 -24.54 -1.25 23.63
CA HIS A 38 -24.98 -0.32 24.66
C HIS A 38 -26.19 -0.80 25.46
N VAL A 39 -26.80 -1.93 25.09
CA VAL A 39 -27.99 -2.45 25.78
C VAL A 39 -27.64 -3.11 27.11
N CYS A 40 -26.62 -3.98 27.17
CA CYS A 40 -26.15 -4.58 28.41
C CYS A 40 -24.66 -4.98 28.35
N ARG A 41 -24.08 -5.26 29.53
CA ARG A 41 -22.67 -5.65 29.68
C ARG A 41 -22.32 -6.95 28.94
N ASP A 42 -23.24 -7.90 28.93
CA ASP A 42 -23.01 -9.20 28.27
C ASP A 42 -22.93 -9.05 26.75
N PHE A 43 -23.80 -8.23 26.15
CA PHE A 43 -23.69 -7.89 24.73
C PHE A 43 -22.41 -7.16 24.39
N TYR A 44 -21.98 -6.22 25.24
CA TYR A 44 -20.70 -5.54 25.05
C TYR A 44 -19.55 -6.55 24.94
N PHE A 45 -19.41 -7.46 25.91
CA PHE A 45 -18.32 -8.44 25.88
C PHE A 45 -18.45 -9.46 24.75
N MET A 46 -19.67 -9.93 24.48
CA MET A 46 -19.93 -10.90 23.40
C MET A 46 -19.51 -10.34 22.03
N ILE A 47 -19.87 -9.08 21.75
CA ILE A 47 -19.51 -8.42 20.50
C ILE A 47 -18.00 -8.10 20.46
N GLU A 48 -17.42 -7.63 21.57
CA GLU A 48 -15.97 -7.34 21.64
C GLU A 48 -15.09 -8.58 21.43
N LYS A 49 -15.50 -9.71 22.00
CA LYS A 49 -14.81 -11.01 21.88
C LYS A 49 -14.88 -11.57 20.47
N ASN A 50 -15.98 -11.31 19.75
CA ASN A 50 -16.24 -11.89 18.43
C ASN A 50 -16.03 -10.90 17.27
N MET A 51 -15.49 -9.71 17.52
CA MET A 51 -15.45 -8.61 16.55
C MET A 51 -14.78 -8.97 15.22
N GLU A 52 -13.77 -9.85 15.23
CA GLU A 52 -13.06 -10.31 14.03
C GLU A 52 -13.92 -11.20 13.11
N HIS A 53 -15.01 -11.75 13.63
CA HIS A 53 -15.92 -12.62 12.89
C HIS A 53 -17.20 -11.90 12.44
N LEU A 54 -17.36 -10.62 12.78
CA LEU A 54 -18.53 -9.82 12.42
C LEU A 54 -18.25 -9.02 11.15
N ASP A 55 -19.29 -8.72 10.38
CA ASP A 55 -19.18 -7.89 9.18
C ASP A 55 -18.93 -6.43 9.59
N LYS A 56 -17.72 -5.95 9.30
CA LYS A 56 -17.26 -4.61 9.68
C LYS A 56 -17.44 -3.65 8.51
N PRO A 57 -17.62 -2.35 8.78
CA PRO A 57 -17.71 -1.35 7.72
C PRO A 57 -16.40 -1.30 6.94
N LYS A 58 -16.52 -1.55 5.63
CA LYS A 58 -15.39 -1.54 4.70
C LYS A 58 -14.97 -0.13 4.33
N VAL A 59 -13.70 0.17 4.55
CA VAL A 59 -13.07 1.45 4.21
C VAL A 59 -12.71 1.44 2.73
N GLY A 60 -13.14 2.46 2.00
CA GLY A 60 -12.82 2.64 0.59
C GLY A 60 -11.54 3.44 0.38
N GLU A 61 -11.42 4.57 1.07
CA GLU A 61 -10.26 5.46 1.03
C GLU A 61 -9.87 5.84 2.46
N LEU A 62 -8.56 5.98 2.70
CA LEU A 62 -8.00 6.33 4.00
C LEU A 62 -6.87 7.33 3.88
N MET A 63 -6.91 8.40 4.66
CA MET A 63 -5.84 9.38 4.79
C MET A 63 -5.46 9.54 6.27
N ILE A 64 -4.21 9.25 6.59
CA ILE A 64 -3.64 9.35 7.92
C ILE A 64 -2.81 10.63 8.00
N PHE A 65 -3.28 11.59 8.80
CA PHE A 65 -2.53 12.79 9.12
C PHE A 65 -1.67 12.55 10.35
N CYS A 66 -0.38 12.74 10.20
CA CYS A 66 0.60 12.63 11.26
C CYS A 66 1.28 13.97 11.54
N GLY A 67 1.68 14.19 12.77
CA GLY A 67 2.46 15.37 13.18
C GLY A 67 2.99 15.17 14.59
N HIS A 68 4.14 15.77 14.88
CA HIS A 68 4.95 15.55 16.08
C HIS A 68 5.06 14.04 16.41
N GLU A 69 5.51 13.26 15.42
CA GLU A 69 5.79 11.82 15.54
C GLU A 69 4.61 10.92 15.92
N LYS A 70 3.38 11.38 15.69
CA LYS A 70 2.17 10.60 15.98
C LYS A 70 1.04 10.84 15.01
N VAL A 71 0.10 9.90 14.95
CA VAL A 71 -1.16 10.06 14.23
C VAL A 71 -2.01 11.11 14.94
N LYS A 72 -2.45 12.13 14.20
CA LYS A 72 -3.30 13.22 14.69
C LYS A 72 -4.75 13.03 14.28
N ARG A 73 -4.99 12.70 13.00
CA ARG A 73 -6.34 12.58 12.44
C ARG A 73 -6.36 11.49 11.37
N LEU A 74 -7.50 10.86 11.21
CA LEU A 74 -7.80 9.96 10.10
C LEU A 74 -8.99 10.52 9.35
N TYR A 75 -8.87 10.66 8.05
CA TYR A 75 -10.00 10.88 7.15
C TYR A 75 -10.26 9.58 6.41
N TYR A 76 -11.51 9.17 6.28
CA TYR A 76 -11.85 7.95 5.56
C TYR A 76 -13.23 7.99 4.89
N THR A 77 -13.43 7.18 3.87
CA THR A 77 -14.73 6.92 3.23
C THR A 77 -15.14 5.46 3.42
N LEU A 78 -16.44 5.17 3.35
CA LEU A 78 -16.94 3.80 3.37
C LEU A 78 -17.35 3.37 1.96
N LYS A 79 -17.02 2.14 1.55
CA LYS A 79 -17.16 1.67 0.16
C LYS A 79 -18.59 1.70 -0.40
N HIS A 80 -19.60 1.50 0.45
CA HIS A 80 -21.02 1.42 0.03
C HIS A 80 -21.73 2.79 0.00
N GLN A 81 -21.00 3.89 0.15
CA GLN A 81 -21.58 5.23 -0.03
C GLN A 81 -21.54 5.61 -1.50
N ASN A 82 -22.70 6.04 -2.02
CA ASN A 82 -23.00 6.21 -3.44
C ASN A 82 -21.88 6.99 -4.18
N PRO A 83 -21.22 6.39 -5.20
CA PRO A 83 -20.05 6.98 -5.87
C PRO A 83 -20.36 8.24 -6.67
N HIS A 84 -21.64 8.55 -6.93
CA HIS A 84 -22.04 9.73 -7.72
C HIS A 84 -21.98 11.07 -6.96
N LEU A 85 -21.58 11.08 -5.68
CA LEU A 85 -21.39 12.30 -4.89
C LEU A 85 -19.91 12.45 -4.51
N PHE A 86 -19.08 12.80 -5.49
CA PHE A 86 -17.62 12.91 -5.41
C PHE A 86 -17.07 13.90 -4.36
N ILE A 87 -17.90 14.71 -3.69
CA ILE A 87 -17.41 15.88 -2.95
C ILE A 87 -17.55 15.81 -1.40
N ALA A 88 -18.28 14.87 -0.75
CA ALA A 88 -18.61 15.11 0.69
C ALA A 88 -18.74 13.92 1.67
N ASN A 89 -18.21 12.73 1.41
CA ASN A 89 -18.37 11.60 2.35
C ASN A 89 -17.15 11.28 3.23
N TRP A 90 -16.13 12.13 3.24
CA TRP A 90 -14.99 11.96 4.14
C TRP A 90 -15.43 12.13 5.60
N LYS A 91 -15.26 11.07 6.39
CA LYS A 91 -15.42 11.10 7.84
C LYS A 91 -14.09 11.43 8.48
N CYS A 92 -14.08 12.34 9.44
CA CYS A 92 -12.89 12.67 10.24
C CYS A 92 -12.95 11.97 11.60
N TYR A 93 -11.85 11.36 12.01
CA TYR A 93 -11.66 10.78 13.33
C TYR A 93 -10.34 11.29 13.95
N THR A 94 -10.41 11.78 15.18
CA THR A 94 -9.25 12.32 15.92
C THR A 94 -9.03 11.46 17.17
N PRO A 95 -8.13 10.48 17.14
CA PRO A 95 -7.85 9.65 18.31
C PRO A 95 -7.22 10.50 19.43
N LYS A 96 -7.72 10.38 20.66
CA LYS A 96 -7.13 11.05 21.83
C LYS A 96 -5.89 10.34 22.37
N ASN A 97 -5.76 9.04 22.11
CA ASN A 97 -4.67 8.18 22.56
C ASN A 97 -4.56 6.93 21.66
N ASN A 98 -3.54 6.10 21.92
CA ASN A 98 -3.28 4.88 21.14
C ASN A 98 -4.40 3.83 21.28
N GLU A 99 -5.08 3.76 22.42
CA GLU A 99 -6.20 2.84 22.62
C GLU A 99 -7.37 3.18 21.69
N GLN A 100 -7.72 4.47 21.58
CA GLN A 100 -8.75 4.95 20.67
C GLN A 100 -8.36 4.76 19.21
N TYR A 101 -7.08 4.88 18.87
CA TYR A 101 -6.58 4.57 17.53
C TYR A 101 -6.72 3.07 17.21
N ASN A 102 -6.26 2.20 18.12
CA ASN A 102 -6.37 0.74 17.93
C ASN A 102 -7.82 0.28 17.85
N ARG A 103 -8.72 0.88 18.65
CA ARG A 103 -10.16 0.64 18.54
C ARG A 103 -10.70 1.04 17.17
N PHE A 104 -10.27 2.18 16.63
CA PHE A 104 -10.68 2.61 15.29
C PHE A 104 -10.31 1.57 14.24
N LEU A 105 -9.10 1.00 14.31
CA LEU A 105 -8.65 -0.04 13.40
C LEU A 105 -9.43 -1.35 13.57
N LYS A 106 -9.65 -1.78 14.81
CA LYS A 106 -10.35 -3.04 15.11
C LYS A 106 -11.80 -3.04 14.58
N GLU A 107 -12.46 -1.89 14.66
CA GLU A 107 -13.87 -1.69 14.28
C GLU A 107 -14.11 -1.53 12.77
N ARG A 108 -13.07 -1.61 11.93
CA ARG A 108 -13.16 -1.37 10.48
C ARG A 108 -12.51 -2.49 9.70
N ASP A 109 -12.89 -2.61 8.44
CA ASP A 109 -12.30 -3.54 7.49
C ASP A 109 -11.56 -2.75 6.40
N PHE A 110 -10.26 -2.99 6.25
CA PHE A 110 -9.38 -2.32 5.30
C PHE A 110 -9.02 -3.21 4.09
N THR A 111 -9.66 -4.37 3.91
CA THR A 111 -9.39 -5.33 2.82
C THR A 111 -9.75 -4.83 1.41
N GLU A 112 -10.48 -3.71 1.34
CA GLU A 112 -10.98 -3.13 0.08
C GLU A 112 -10.64 -1.64 -0.04
N VAL A 113 -9.60 -1.18 0.67
CA VAL A 113 -9.04 0.16 0.51
C VAL A 113 -8.47 0.27 -0.90
N LYS A 114 -9.02 1.18 -1.70
CA LYS A 114 -8.52 1.51 -3.03
C LYS A 114 -7.44 2.58 -2.98
N GLU A 115 -7.45 3.37 -1.92
CA GLU A 115 -6.53 4.49 -1.77
C GLU A 115 -6.10 4.69 -0.32
N LEU A 116 -4.79 4.78 -0.12
CA LEU A 116 -4.17 5.07 1.16
C LEU A 116 -3.23 6.27 1.05
N ARG A 117 -3.37 7.24 1.94
CA ARG A 117 -2.48 8.41 2.07
C ARG A 117 -1.86 8.48 3.46
N PHE A 118 -0.56 8.71 3.51
CA PHE A 118 0.17 9.14 4.70
C PHE A 118 0.60 10.58 4.50
N HIS A 119 0.11 11.47 5.36
CA HIS A 119 0.42 12.90 5.30
C HIS A 119 1.23 13.31 6.51
N ASN A 120 2.47 13.73 6.31
CA ASN A 120 3.32 14.30 7.33
C ASN A 120 3.07 15.81 7.40
N HIS A 121 2.32 16.24 8.41
CA HIS A 121 1.95 17.65 8.59
C HIS A 121 3.14 18.53 8.96
N ASP A 122 4.18 18.01 9.62
CA ASP A 122 5.31 18.84 10.03
C ASP A 122 6.19 19.22 8.84
N LYS A 123 6.31 18.29 7.88
CA LYS A 123 7.14 18.38 6.68
C LYS A 123 6.38 18.72 5.40
N PHE A 124 5.05 18.68 5.44
CA PHE A 124 4.18 18.95 4.29
C PHE A 124 4.43 17.95 3.15
N GLU A 125 4.67 16.70 3.54
CA GLU A 125 4.95 15.58 2.63
C GLU A 125 3.78 14.61 2.63
N THR A 126 3.49 14.01 1.48
CA THR A 126 2.44 12.99 1.36
C THR A 126 2.93 11.80 0.55
N VAL A 127 2.68 10.58 1.06
CA VAL A 127 2.76 9.34 0.27
C VAL A 127 1.35 8.86 0.04
N ARG A 128 0.96 8.73 -1.22
CA ARG A 128 -0.33 8.22 -1.67
C ARG A 128 -0.12 6.92 -2.43
N ILE A 129 -0.93 5.92 -2.14
CA ILE A 129 -0.97 4.63 -2.82
C ILE A 129 -2.37 4.48 -3.41
N VAL A 130 -2.47 4.22 -4.70
CA VAL A 130 -3.75 4.02 -5.40
C VAL A 130 -3.71 2.66 -6.10
N GLU A 131 -4.71 1.81 -5.84
CA GLU A 131 -4.96 0.59 -6.60
C GLU A 131 -5.44 1.00 -8.00
N HIS A 132 -4.68 0.62 -9.03
CA HIS A 132 -5.07 0.83 -10.42
C HIS A 132 -5.72 -0.44 -10.97
N ARG A 133 -6.91 -0.29 -11.57
CA ARG A 133 -7.64 -1.40 -12.19
C ARG A 133 -7.61 -1.28 -13.71
N PRO A 134 -7.55 -2.42 -14.41
CA PRO A 134 -7.09 -2.54 -15.80
C PRO A 134 -8.13 -2.14 -16.86
N HIS A 135 -9.14 -1.33 -16.52
CA HIS A 135 -10.16 -0.94 -17.51
C HIS A 135 -9.59 -0.10 -18.65
N GLU A 136 -8.36 0.42 -18.52
CA GLU A 136 -7.71 1.27 -19.53
C GLU A 136 -6.29 0.81 -19.93
N ASN A 137 -5.65 -0.09 -19.17
CA ASN A 137 -4.30 -0.60 -19.42
C ASN A 137 -4.25 -2.10 -19.13
N GLU A 138 -3.52 -2.90 -19.92
CA GLU A 138 -3.44 -4.38 -19.85
C GLU A 138 -2.84 -4.97 -18.55
N PHE A 139 -2.69 -4.17 -17.49
CA PHE A 139 -2.00 -4.59 -16.28
C PHE A 139 -2.73 -4.14 -15.00
N ASP A 140 -2.74 -5.03 -13.99
CA ASP A 140 -3.08 -4.67 -12.61
C ASP A 140 -1.88 -3.99 -11.96
N GLY A 141 -2.13 -2.94 -11.16
CA GLY A 141 -1.02 -2.17 -10.61
C GLY A 141 -1.33 -1.32 -9.39
N HIS A 142 -0.27 -0.70 -8.87
CA HIS A 142 -0.34 0.31 -7.83
C HIS A 142 0.40 1.55 -8.33
N PHE A 143 -0.21 2.71 -8.13
CA PHE A 143 0.46 4.00 -8.27
C PHE A 143 0.86 4.52 -6.90
N PHE A 144 2.15 4.80 -6.75
CA PHE A 144 2.64 5.58 -5.62
C PHE A 144 2.83 7.00 -6.09
N HIS A 145 2.20 7.95 -5.41
CA HIS A 145 2.45 9.37 -5.61
C HIS A 145 3.10 9.92 -4.35
N ILE A 146 4.27 10.51 -4.49
CA ILE A 146 4.95 11.17 -3.38
C ILE A 146 5.00 12.64 -3.69
N ARG A 147 4.41 13.44 -2.79
CA ARG A 147 4.27 14.88 -2.93
C ARG A 147 5.07 15.58 -1.85
N TYR A 148 5.88 16.56 -2.26
CA TYR A 148 6.50 17.54 -1.39
C TYR A 148 5.82 18.88 -1.64
N SER A 149 5.32 19.54 -0.60
CA SER A 149 4.74 20.88 -0.73
C SER A 149 5.58 21.85 0.08
N GLU A 150 6.03 22.94 -0.54
CA GLU A 150 6.51 24.06 0.24
C GLU A 150 5.36 24.64 1.05
N LYS A 151 5.70 25.05 2.27
CA LYS A 151 4.77 25.27 3.38
C LYS A 151 3.76 26.40 3.13
N TYR A 152 3.95 27.23 2.09
CA TYR A 152 3.25 28.51 1.93
C TYR A 152 3.04 29.05 0.51
N VAL A 153 3.31 28.31 -0.57
CA VAL A 153 3.12 28.85 -1.93
C VAL A 153 2.10 28.02 -2.69
N PHE A 154 0.93 28.60 -2.93
CA PHE A 154 -0.20 27.98 -3.64
C PHE A 154 0.11 27.62 -5.11
N ASN A 155 1.32 27.90 -5.61
CA ASN A 155 1.67 27.79 -7.03
C ASN A 155 3.03 27.13 -7.35
N ASP A 156 3.88 26.74 -6.39
CA ASP A 156 5.26 26.37 -6.74
C ASP A 156 5.61 24.90 -6.48
N LEU A 157 6.02 24.25 -7.58
CA LEU A 157 6.84 23.03 -7.69
C LEU A 157 6.38 21.86 -6.82
N GLU A 158 5.24 21.28 -7.19
CA GLU A 158 4.85 19.96 -6.71
C GLU A 158 5.72 18.89 -7.38
N THR A 159 6.83 18.49 -6.75
CA THR A 159 7.53 17.28 -7.21
C THR A 159 6.65 16.08 -6.88
N THR A 160 6.03 15.50 -7.91
CA THR A 160 5.28 14.26 -7.82
C THR A 160 6.14 13.14 -8.38
N TYR A 161 6.43 12.14 -7.57
CA TYR A 161 6.96 10.88 -8.09
C TYR A 161 5.80 9.94 -8.28
N THR A 162 5.42 9.69 -9.53
CA THR A 162 4.50 8.60 -9.86
C THR A 162 5.30 7.34 -10.11
N ILE A 163 5.04 6.31 -9.30
CA ILE A 163 5.62 4.99 -9.45
C ILE A 163 4.50 4.04 -9.84
N GLY A 164 4.41 3.70 -11.12
CA GLY A 164 3.49 2.68 -11.59
C GLY A 164 4.18 1.33 -11.50
N ILE A 165 3.66 0.40 -10.71
CA ILE A 165 4.12 -0.98 -10.74
C ILE A 165 2.99 -1.85 -11.25
N SER A 166 3.27 -2.72 -12.23
CA SER A 166 2.25 -3.58 -12.80
C SER A 166 2.72 -5.00 -13.10
N SER A 167 1.79 -5.96 -13.10
CA SER A 167 2.01 -7.39 -13.35
C SER A 167 0.90 -7.98 -14.22
N THR A 168 1.14 -9.14 -14.84
CA THR A 168 0.18 -9.80 -15.74
C THR A 168 -0.81 -10.74 -15.04
N THR A 169 -0.74 -10.91 -13.72
CA THR A 169 -1.74 -11.64 -12.91
C THR A 169 -2.30 -10.79 -11.78
N ASP A 170 -3.44 -11.24 -11.25
CA ASP A 170 -4.15 -10.70 -10.09
C ASP A 170 -3.16 -10.37 -8.96
N TRP A 171 -2.78 -9.09 -8.93
CA TRP A 171 -1.75 -8.65 -8.02
C TRP A 171 -2.25 -8.77 -6.59
N ARG A 172 -1.42 -9.30 -5.69
CA ARG A 172 -1.81 -9.49 -4.29
C ARG A 172 -2.20 -8.13 -3.71
N ARG A 173 -3.46 -8.00 -3.29
CA ARG A 173 -3.93 -6.80 -2.59
C ARG A 173 -2.99 -6.49 -1.45
N LEU A 174 -2.58 -5.22 -1.36
CA LEU A 174 -1.83 -4.74 -0.22
C LEU A 174 -2.57 -5.08 1.07
N TYR A 175 -1.87 -5.74 1.99
CA TYR A 175 -2.43 -6.03 3.30
C TYR A 175 -2.33 -4.78 4.18
N TYR A 176 -3.26 -3.85 3.98
CA TYR A 176 -3.22 -2.54 4.63
C TYR A 176 -3.24 -2.61 6.16
N ASP A 177 -3.80 -3.67 6.75
CA ASP A 177 -3.85 -3.86 8.20
C ASP A 177 -2.46 -3.76 8.87
N SER A 178 -1.39 -4.23 8.21
CA SER A 178 -0.03 -4.11 8.75
C SER A 178 0.49 -2.68 8.75
N TYR A 179 0.12 -1.89 7.74
CA TYR A 179 0.55 -0.50 7.59
C TYR A 179 -0.19 0.44 8.55
N MET A 180 -1.32 0.00 9.09
CA MET A 180 -2.13 0.79 10.02
C MET A 180 -1.76 0.61 11.49
N LYS A 181 -0.87 -0.32 11.86
CA LYS A 181 -0.52 -0.50 13.28
C LYS A 181 0.02 0.81 13.86
N SER A 182 -0.32 1.13 15.11
CA SER A 182 0.01 2.42 15.75
C SER A 182 1.49 2.78 15.67
N ASN A 183 2.35 1.77 15.73
CA ASN A 183 3.80 1.94 15.73
C ASN A 183 4.42 1.75 14.36
N PHE A 184 3.66 1.33 13.33
CA PHE A 184 4.20 1.02 12.01
C PHE A 184 4.97 2.22 11.41
N LEU A 185 4.36 3.41 11.46
CA LEU A 185 4.99 4.63 10.93
C LEU A 185 6.28 4.97 11.65
N GLN A 186 6.33 4.79 12.96
CA GLN A 186 7.52 5.01 13.76
C GLN A 186 8.59 3.94 13.47
N GLU A 187 8.22 2.65 13.52
CA GLU A 187 9.09 1.51 13.25
C GLU A 187 9.68 1.52 11.83
N LYS A 188 8.95 2.10 10.87
CA LYS A 188 9.42 2.21 9.48
C LYS A 188 10.12 3.53 9.19
N GLY A 189 10.32 4.40 10.20
CA GLY A 189 11.10 5.63 10.07
C GLY A 189 10.38 6.76 9.35
N PHE A 190 9.04 6.76 9.27
CA PHE A 190 8.26 7.80 8.59
C PHE A 190 8.50 9.21 9.15
N PHE A 191 8.88 9.30 10.43
CA PHE A 191 9.14 10.56 11.12
C PHE A 191 10.61 11.03 11.03
N GLU A 192 11.51 10.20 10.50
CA GLU A 192 12.93 10.54 10.29
C GLU A 192 13.09 11.55 9.14
N GLU A 193 14.27 12.17 9.01
CA GLU A 193 14.58 13.23 8.03
C GLU A 193 14.09 12.92 6.60
N ASN A 194 14.27 11.67 6.12
CA ASN A 194 13.82 11.19 4.81
C ASN A 194 12.65 10.20 4.87
N GLY A 195 11.84 10.25 5.93
CA GLY A 195 10.84 9.24 6.24
C GLY A 195 9.80 8.96 5.15
N THR A 196 9.44 9.97 4.36
CA THR A 196 8.53 9.83 3.21
C THR A 196 9.18 9.04 2.05
N LYS A 197 10.45 9.33 1.71
CA LYS A 197 11.20 8.52 0.73
C LYS A 197 11.36 7.08 1.22
N LEU A 198 11.66 6.92 2.50
CA LEU A 198 11.86 5.62 3.14
C LEU A 198 10.59 4.77 3.15
N ILE A 199 9.44 5.33 3.56
CA ILE A 199 8.17 4.61 3.58
C ILE A 199 7.74 4.24 2.15
N ALA A 200 7.92 5.13 1.18
CA ALA A 200 7.58 4.82 -0.21
C ALA A 200 8.46 3.70 -0.78
N THR A 201 9.77 3.75 -0.51
CA THR A 201 10.71 2.70 -0.94
C THR A 201 10.33 1.36 -0.34
N LYS A 202 10.01 1.32 0.96
CA LYS A 202 9.51 0.11 1.63
C LYS A 202 8.23 -0.37 0.95
N LEU A 203 7.20 0.47 0.84
CA LEU A 203 5.92 0.10 0.23
C LEU A 203 6.04 -0.46 -1.20
N VAL A 204 6.90 0.13 -2.04
CA VAL A 204 7.19 -0.38 -3.39
C VAL A 204 7.81 -1.78 -3.33
N VAL A 205 8.78 -1.98 -2.45
CA VAL A 205 9.44 -3.26 -2.23
C VAL A 205 8.48 -4.30 -1.62
N ASP A 206 7.64 -3.91 -0.66
CA ASP A 206 6.58 -4.76 -0.09
C ASP A 206 5.62 -5.25 -1.18
N CYS A 207 5.24 -4.37 -2.12
CA CYS A 207 4.38 -4.73 -3.24
C CYS A 207 5.03 -5.75 -4.16
N LEU A 208 6.32 -5.60 -4.44
CA LEU A 208 7.06 -6.53 -5.29
C LEU A 208 7.23 -7.88 -4.59
N ILE A 209 7.70 -7.90 -3.34
CA ILE A 209 7.99 -9.14 -2.61
C ILE A 209 6.73 -9.86 -2.12
N GLY A 210 5.64 -9.13 -1.91
CA GLY A 210 4.41 -9.68 -1.34
C GLY A 210 4.57 -10.20 0.10
N ASN A 211 5.55 -9.66 0.85
CA ASN A 211 5.81 -10.00 2.24
C ASN A 211 5.90 -8.74 3.12
N THR A 212 4.83 -8.44 3.84
CA THR A 212 4.72 -7.27 4.73
C THR A 212 5.52 -7.38 6.04
N ASN A 213 6.06 -8.58 6.35
CA ASN A 213 6.77 -8.87 7.60
C ASN A 213 8.29 -8.69 7.51
N LEU A 214 8.84 -8.23 6.38
CA LEU A 214 10.28 -8.07 6.29
C LEU A 214 10.76 -7.01 7.28
N MET A 215 11.76 -7.41 8.06
CA MET A 215 12.59 -6.55 8.90
C MET A 215 13.37 -5.62 7.97
N TYR A 216 12.72 -4.57 7.44
CA TYR A 216 13.31 -3.54 6.57
C TYR A 216 14.37 -2.66 7.27
N ASN A 217 14.97 -3.15 8.36
CA ASN A 217 15.97 -2.45 9.15
C ASN A 217 17.23 -2.15 8.32
N SER A 218 17.41 -2.82 7.17
CA SER A 218 18.54 -2.59 6.27
C SER A 218 18.26 -1.57 5.15
N ILE A 219 17.02 -1.12 4.96
CA ILE A 219 16.72 -0.07 3.98
C ILE A 219 16.96 1.26 4.68
N SER A 220 18.05 1.92 4.31
CA SER A 220 18.35 3.31 4.65
C SER A 220 18.29 4.14 3.38
N THR A 221 17.69 5.33 3.44
CA THR A 221 17.72 6.27 2.32
C THR A 221 18.84 7.28 2.51
N ASP A 222 19.62 7.47 1.45
CA ASP A 222 20.56 8.59 1.33
C ASP A 222 19.78 9.86 0.95
N SER A 223 19.95 10.96 1.70
CA SER A 223 19.25 12.23 1.45
C SER A 223 19.59 12.79 0.07
N GLU A 224 20.84 12.57 -0.38
CA GLU A 224 21.37 13.12 -1.63
C GLU A 224 20.95 12.29 -2.86
N ARG A 225 20.54 11.03 -2.67
CA ARG A 225 20.16 10.17 -3.79
C ARG A 225 18.71 10.37 -4.22
N LEU A 226 18.50 10.29 -5.54
CA LEU A 226 17.18 10.33 -6.16
C LEU A 226 16.36 9.09 -5.80
N LEU A 227 15.05 9.26 -5.61
CA LEU A 227 14.15 8.22 -5.14
C LEU A 227 14.14 6.98 -6.06
N HIS A 228 14.11 7.18 -7.38
CA HIS A 228 14.08 6.06 -8.32
C HIS A 228 15.33 5.17 -8.21
N MET A 229 16.49 5.76 -7.88
CA MET A 229 17.72 5.02 -7.67
C MET A 229 17.70 4.27 -6.34
N GLU A 230 17.16 4.88 -5.27
CA GLU A 230 16.98 4.22 -3.96
C GLU A 230 16.05 2.99 -4.05
N ILE A 231 14.95 3.14 -4.78
CA ILE A 231 14.03 2.03 -5.07
C ILE A 231 14.74 0.95 -5.88
N SER A 232 15.39 1.33 -6.98
CA SER A 232 16.11 0.39 -7.84
C SER A 232 17.19 -0.39 -7.09
N ARG A 233 17.96 0.29 -6.23
CA ARG A 233 18.96 -0.32 -5.37
C ARG A 233 18.33 -1.29 -4.38
N SER A 234 17.20 -0.91 -3.78
CA SER A 234 16.47 -1.78 -2.85
C SER A 234 16.00 -3.05 -3.56
N ILE A 235 15.34 -2.91 -4.71
CA ILE A 235 14.88 -4.02 -5.55
C ILE A 235 16.06 -4.95 -5.94
N PHE A 236 17.20 -4.36 -6.30
CA PHE A 236 18.43 -5.10 -6.57
C PHE A 236 18.94 -5.89 -5.35
N ASN A 237 18.99 -5.28 -4.17
CA ASN A 237 19.42 -5.95 -2.94
C ASN A 237 18.51 -7.13 -2.56
N TYR A 238 17.24 -7.10 -2.97
CA TYR A 238 16.30 -8.22 -2.82
C TYR A 238 16.35 -9.23 -3.98
N ASN A 239 17.39 -9.20 -4.82
CA ASN A 239 17.64 -10.12 -5.93
C ASN A 239 16.57 -10.13 -7.03
N TYR A 240 15.74 -9.08 -7.17
CA TYR A 240 14.72 -9.02 -8.24
C TYR A 240 15.32 -8.93 -9.64
N PHE A 241 16.49 -8.32 -9.78
CA PHE A 241 17.21 -8.28 -11.05
C PHE A 241 17.87 -9.63 -11.38
N ASN A 242 17.99 -10.55 -10.43
CA ASN A 242 18.53 -11.89 -10.71
C ASN A 242 17.50 -12.70 -11.51
N PHE A 243 17.95 -13.25 -12.64
CA PHE A 243 17.12 -14.05 -13.55
C PHE A 243 16.72 -15.42 -12.95
N GLU A 244 17.57 -16.04 -12.13
CA GLU A 244 17.34 -17.41 -11.63
C GLU A 244 16.11 -17.50 -10.70
N GLY A 245 15.80 -16.42 -9.99
CA GLY A 245 14.63 -16.30 -9.12
C GLY A 245 13.32 -16.06 -9.87
N ARG A 246 13.39 -15.67 -11.15
CA ARG A 246 12.23 -15.19 -11.93
C ARG A 246 11.70 -16.15 -12.98
N CYS A 247 12.20 -17.38 -13.06
CA CYS A 247 11.71 -18.35 -14.06
C CYS A 247 10.22 -18.78 -13.83
N LYS A 248 9.52 -18.23 -12.81
CA LYS A 248 8.06 -18.28 -12.59
C LYS A 248 7.43 -16.89 -12.38
N SER A 249 8.24 -15.84 -12.39
CA SER A 249 7.79 -14.48 -12.13
C SER A 249 7.28 -13.85 -13.41
N GLU A 250 6.31 -12.99 -13.25
CA GLU A 250 5.69 -12.27 -14.35
C GLU A 250 6.49 -11.05 -14.74
N LYS A 251 6.09 -10.46 -15.86
CA LYS A 251 6.59 -9.18 -16.29
C LYS A 251 6.26 -8.13 -15.23
N ILE A 252 7.30 -7.51 -14.70
CA ILE A 252 7.18 -6.36 -13.80
C ILE A 252 7.60 -5.13 -14.58
N LEU A 253 6.70 -4.15 -14.63
CA LEU A 253 6.97 -2.82 -15.16
C LEU A 253 6.97 -1.83 -14.00
N ILE A 254 8.03 -1.04 -13.85
CA ILE A 254 8.12 0.06 -12.91
C ILE A 254 8.34 1.34 -13.69
N ILE A 255 7.44 2.31 -13.58
CA ILE A 255 7.51 3.58 -14.30
C ILE A 255 7.77 4.69 -13.30
N PHE A 256 8.77 5.53 -13.56
CA PHE A 256 9.03 6.77 -12.84
C PHE A 256 8.84 7.95 -13.79
N GLU A 257 8.11 8.98 -13.36
CA GLU A 257 8.15 10.29 -14.01
C GLU A 257 9.50 10.95 -13.69
N LEU A 258 10.25 11.31 -14.73
CA LEU A 258 11.60 11.85 -14.65
C LEU A 258 11.85 12.84 -15.79
N ASP A 259 12.12 14.09 -15.46
CA ASP A 259 12.31 15.16 -16.47
C ASP A 259 13.55 14.95 -17.34
N SER A 260 14.62 14.41 -16.75
CA SER A 260 15.90 14.22 -17.43
C SER A 260 16.65 13.01 -16.88
N PHE A 261 17.47 12.39 -17.72
CA PHE A 261 18.31 11.24 -17.38
C PHE A 261 19.77 11.60 -17.61
N SER A 262 20.49 11.92 -16.54
CA SER A 262 21.88 12.37 -16.61
C SER A 262 22.85 11.20 -16.65
N ASP A 263 24.13 11.51 -16.85
CA ASP A 263 25.21 10.53 -16.77
C ASP A 263 25.29 9.87 -15.39
N LEU A 264 24.83 10.52 -14.32
CA LEU A 264 24.78 9.94 -12.99
C LEU A 264 23.79 8.76 -12.92
N GLU A 265 22.57 8.94 -13.41
CA GLU A 265 21.57 7.87 -13.48
C GLU A 265 22.03 6.77 -14.43
N ARG A 266 22.54 7.12 -15.61
CA ARG A 266 23.09 6.16 -16.58
C ARG A 266 24.17 5.28 -15.94
N ASN A 267 25.19 5.90 -15.33
CA ASN A 267 26.27 5.19 -14.66
C ASN A 267 25.75 4.32 -13.50
N PHE A 268 24.76 4.79 -12.76
CA PHE A 268 24.14 4.01 -11.69
C PHE A 268 23.49 2.73 -12.22
N TYR A 269 22.68 2.81 -13.27
CA TYR A 269 22.00 1.65 -13.84
C TYR A 269 22.97 0.70 -14.56
N SER A 270 23.97 1.22 -15.28
CA SER A 270 25.04 0.40 -15.85
C SER A 270 25.78 -0.38 -14.76
N ASN A 271 26.10 0.25 -13.63
CA ASN A 271 26.72 -0.43 -12.49
C ASN A 271 25.84 -1.52 -11.85
N ILE A 272 24.52 -1.34 -11.82
CA ILE A 272 23.58 -2.39 -11.37
C ILE A 272 23.63 -3.56 -12.35
N PHE A 273 23.52 -3.30 -13.66
CA PHE A 273 23.46 -4.36 -14.66
C PHE A 273 24.79 -5.08 -14.85
N ASP A 274 25.91 -4.41 -14.67
CA ASP A 274 27.22 -5.04 -14.64
C ASP A 274 27.37 -6.09 -13.54
N LYS A 275 26.59 -5.99 -12.45
CA LYS A 275 26.58 -6.97 -11.36
C LYS A 275 25.65 -8.16 -11.62
N VAL A 276 24.66 -8.02 -12.50
CA VAL A 276 23.69 -9.09 -12.83
C VAL A 276 23.85 -9.65 -14.25
N LYS A 277 24.75 -9.09 -15.06
CA LYS A 277 24.98 -9.55 -16.42
C LYS A 277 25.49 -10.99 -16.43
N PHE A 278 25.06 -11.72 -17.45
CA PHE A 278 25.53 -13.06 -17.73
C PHE A 278 26.42 -13.00 -18.97
N GLY A 279 27.73 -13.01 -18.74
CA GLY A 279 28.73 -12.77 -19.79
C GLY A 279 28.77 -11.29 -20.24
N ASN A 280 28.99 -11.05 -21.53
CA ASN A 280 29.10 -9.72 -22.12
C ASN A 280 27.80 -9.30 -22.84
N ASN A 281 26.65 -9.51 -22.21
CA ASN A 281 25.33 -9.29 -22.81
C ASN A 281 24.68 -7.94 -22.42
N LEU A 282 25.45 -7.02 -21.84
CA LEU A 282 25.00 -5.66 -21.58
C LEU A 282 24.91 -4.92 -22.92
N VAL A 283 23.73 -4.42 -23.24
CA VAL A 283 23.46 -3.62 -24.43
C VAL A 283 23.04 -2.24 -23.95
N GLU A 284 23.82 -1.23 -24.33
CA GLU A 284 23.49 0.18 -24.18
C GLU A 284 23.24 0.76 -25.57
N ILE A 285 22.05 1.30 -25.78
CA ILE A 285 21.65 1.98 -27.01
C ILE A 285 21.26 3.39 -26.59
N ASN A 286 22.01 4.36 -27.08
CA ASN A 286 21.64 5.77 -27.04
C ASN A 286 21.27 6.13 -28.48
N ASP A 287 19.98 6.33 -28.75
CA ASP A 287 19.58 6.94 -30.01
C ASP A 287 19.75 8.46 -29.81
N ASP A 288 20.42 9.13 -30.74
CA ASP A 288 20.99 10.48 -30.54
C ASP A 288 19.96 11.58 -30.18
N TYR A 289 18.65 11.27 -30.10
CA TYR A 289 17.62 12.28 -29.90
C TYR A 289 16.50 11.99 -28.87
N GLU A 290 16.10 10.75 -28.57
CA GLU A 290 14.83 10.55 -27.82
C GLU A 290 14.83 9.45 -26.74
N GLU A 291 15.60 8.37 -26.90
CA GLU A 291 15.57 7.24 -25.96
C GLU A 291 16.96 6.78 -25.51
N CYS A 292 17.11 6.55 -24.20
CA CYS A 292 18.26 5.87 -23.61
C CYS A 292 17.83 4.49 -23.11
N ARG A 293 18.50 3.45 -23.60
CA ARG A 293 18.20 2.07 -23.24
C ARG A 293 19.43 1.36 -22.72
N ILE A 294 19.33 0.79 -21.52
CA ILE A 294 20.35 -0.06 -20.91
C ILE A 294 19.67 -1.39 -20.62
N GLY A 295 20.25 -2.52 -21.02
CA GLY A 295 19.61 -3.81 -20.78
C GLY A 295 20.53 -5.01 -20.85
N THR A 296 20.12 -6.08 -20.18
CA THR A 296 20.77 -7.39 -20.24
C THR A 296 19.70 -8.46 -20.41
N ALA A 297 19.98 -9.47 -21.21
CA ALA A 297 19.04 -10.56 -21.47
C ALA A 297 19.74 -11.91 -21.49
N MET A 298 19.08 -12.94 -20.96
CA MET A 298 19.61 -14.30 -20.98
C MET A 298 18.50 -15.31 -21.25
N VAL A 299 18.88 -16.50 -21.72
CA VAL A 299 17.97 -17.64 -21.79
C VAL A 299 18.09 -18.42 -20.47
N CYS A 300 17.04 -18.45 -19.63
CA CYS A 300 17.06 -19.18 -18.36
C CYS A 300 17.17 -20.68 -18.64
N GLN A 301 18.20 -21.34 -18.07
CA GLN A 301 18.39 -22.77 -18.26
C GLN A 301 17.28 -23.61 -17.63
N LYS A 302 16.59 -23.08 -16.61
CA LYS A 302 15.52 -23.74 -15.87
C LYS A 302 14.16 -23.71 -16.58
N CYS A 303 13.70 -22.55 -17.07
CA CYS A 303 12.42 -22.44 -17.80
C CYS A 303 12.55 -22.37 -19.32
N LYS A 304 13.76 -22.26 -19.87
CA LYS A 304 14.05 -22.07 -21.31
C LYS A 304 13.49 -20.78 -21.92
N ALA A 305 12.87 -19.90 -21.12
CA ALA A 305 12.43 -18.59 -21.57
C ALA A 305 13.60 -17.60 -21.65
N LYS A 306 13.47 -16.59 -22.52
CA LYS A 306 14.34 -15.44 -22.55
C LYS A 306 13.86 -14.46 -21.48
N HIS A 307 14.72 -14.16 -20.51
CA HIS A 307 14.49 -13.08 -19.58
C HIS A 307 15.24 -11.82 -19.99
N LEU A 308 14.68 -10.68 -19.60
CA LEU A 308 15.17 -9.34 -19.88
C LEU A 308 15.14 -8.50 -18.59
N ASN A 309 16.24 -7.80 -18.34
CA ASN A 309 16.26 -6.61 -17.51
C ASN A 309 16.53 -5.43 -18.43
N CYS A 310 15.67 -4.43 -18.39
CA CYS A 310 15.82 -3.25 -19.22
C CYS A 310 15.47 -2.00 -18.43
N ILE A 311 16.27 -0.97 -18.62
CA ILE A 311 15.95 0.40 -18.29
C ILE A 311 15.72 1.13 -19.61
N VAL A 312 14.61 1.83 -19.72
CA VAL A 312 14.29 2.67 -20.87
C VAL A 312 13.92 4.04 -20.34
N PHE A 313 14.68 5.06 -20.73
CA PHE A 313 14.30 6.44 -20.52
C PHE A 313 13.79 7.00 -21.84
N SER A 314 12.56 7.51 -21.84
CA SER A 314 11.97 8.27 -22.95
C SER A 314 11.91 9.73 -22.56
N LYS A 315 12.55 10.57 -23.38
CA LYS A 315 12.56 12.02 -23.18
C LYS A 315 11.20 12.65 -23.47
N ASP A 316 10.48 12.12 -24.46
CA ASP A 316 9.17 12.64 -24.87
C ASP A 316 8.09 12.34 -23.84
N ASP A 317 8.13 11.14 -23.25
CA ASP A 317 7.20 10.74 -22.20
C ASP A 317 7.60 11.33 -20.83
N HIS A 318 8.82 11.88 -20.70
CA HIS A 318 9.46 12.20 -19.43
C HIS A 318 9.39 11.03 -18.43
N GLN A 319 9.74 9.83 -18.91
CA GLN A 319 9.57 8.59 -18.14
C GLN A 319 10.81 7.70 -18.16
N LEU A 320 11.13 7.17 -16.99
CA LEU A 320 12.06 6.08 -16.79
C LEU A 320 11.30 4.79 -16.49
N LYS A 321 11.41 3.79 -17.37
CA LYS A 321 10.76 2.49 -17.28
C LYS A 321 11.79 1.43 -16.92
N ILE A 322 11.57 0.70 -15.83
CA ILE A 322 12.29 -0.52 -15.47
C ILE A 322 11.42 -1.70 -15.87
N ILE A 323 11.92 -2.54 -16.76
CA ILE A 323 11.23 -3.70 -17.30
C ILE A 323 12.00 -4.94 -16.86
N LEU A 324 11.30 -5.83 -16.14
CA LEU A 324 11.80 -7.11 -15.70
C LEU A 324 10.90 -8.19 -16.30
N GLU A 325 11.38 -8.89 -17.33
CA GLU A 325 10.63 -9.94 -18.07
C GLU A 325 11.36 -11.29 -17.98
#